data_AF-A0A3D1RVR6-F1
#
_entry.id   AF-A0A3D1RVR6-F1
#
_cell.length_a   1.000
_cell.length_b   1.000
_cell.length_c   1.000
_cell.angle_alpha   90.00
_cell.angle_beta   90.00
_cell.angle_gamma   90.00
#
_symmetry.space_group_name_H-M   'P 1'
#
loop_
_entity.id
_entity.type
_entity.pdbx_description
1 polymer ?
#
loop_
_entity_poly.entity_id
_entity_poly.type
_entity_poly.pdbx_seq_one_letter_code
_entity_poly.pdbx_strand_id
1 'polypeptide(L)' 'GIKLRHHPDQLGVDVWTSLGLEVRVLGWTEVYESIQRGIVEAVNSPIALVEAMKFYEVAPNIVRHNEYPQG' A
#
# COMPACT_ATOMS: atom_id res chain seq x y z
N GLY A 1 -2.94 -12.73 -6.93
CA GLY A 1 -3.50 -11.92 -5.83
C GLY A 1 -3.45 -10.46 -6.20
N ILE A 2 -3.95 -9.57 -5.35
CA ILE A 2 -3.79 -8.12 -5.48
C ILE A 2 -2.31 -7.76 -5.38
N LYS A 3 -1.81 -6.90 -6.27
CA LYS A 3 -0.44 -6.37 -6.20
C LYS A 3 -0.37 -5.26 -5.16
N LEU A 4 0.16 -5.57 -3.98
CA LEU A 4 0.23 -4.63 -2.86
C LEU A 4 1.63 -4.02 -2.78
N ARG A 5 1.71 -2.69 -2.77
CA ARG A 5 2.93 -2.00 -2.38
C ARG A 5 3.13 -2.09 -0.88
N HIS A 6 4.33 -2.48 -0.47
CA HIS A 6 4.80 -2.40 0.92
C HIS A 6 6.07 -1.55 1.03
N HIS A 7 6.29 -1.01 2.22
CA HIS A 7 7.59 -0.43 2.58
C HIS A 7 8.58 -1.56 2.95
N PRO A 8 9.89 -1.31 3.03
CA PRO A 8 10.86 -2.33 3.44
C PRO A 8 10.60 -2.82 4.87
N ASP A 9 9.88 -3.93 4.99
CA ASP A 9 9.59 -4.64 6.23
C ASP A 9 9.26 -6.10 5.89
N GLN A 10 10.14 -7.01 6.30
CA GLN A 10 10.03 -8.42 5.94
C GLN A 10 8.79 -9.07 6.58
N LEU A 11 8.46 -8.71 7.83
CA LEU A 11 7.33 -9.32 8.53
C LEU A 11 6.01 -8.95 7.85
N GLY A 12 5.80 -7.67 7.53
CA GLY A 12 4.63 -7.24 6.77
C GLY A 12 4.54 -7.92 5.41
N VAL A 13 5.65 -8.01 4.67
CA VAL A 13 5.70 -8.73 3.39
C VAL A 13 5.27 -10.19 3.53
N ASP A 14 5.79 -10.91 4.53
CA ASP A 14 5.45 -12.32 4.77
C ASP A 14 3.97 -12.49 5.14
N VAL A 15 3.44 -11.60 6.00
CA VAL A 15 2.03 -11.61 6.41
C VAL A 15 1.12 -11.42 5.19
N TRP A 16 1.34 -10.38 4.40
CA TRP A 16 0.49 -10.10 3.23
C TRP A 16 0.64 -11.16 2.13
N THR A 17 1.83 -11.71 1.95
CA THR A 17 2.06 -12.81 1.01
C THR A 17 1.33 -14.07 1.47
N SER A 18 1.33 -14.38 2.78
CA SER A 18 0.60 -15.53 3.33
C SER A 18 -0.93 -15.42 3.15
N LEU A 19 -1.45 -14.20 3.06
CA LEU A 19 -2.86 -13.91 2.75
C LEU A 19 -3.18 -13.98 1.24
N GLY A 20 -2.20 -14.30 0.39
CA GLY A 20 -2.37 -14.50 -1.05
C GLY A 20 -2.20 -13.25 -1.91
N LEU A 21 -1.65 -12.16 -1.35
CA LEU A 21 -1.31 -10.95 -2.10
C LEU A 21 0.06 -11.09 -2.76
N GLU A 22 0.24 -10.38 -3.87
CA GLU A 22 1.56 -10.23 -4.50
C GLU A 22 2.20 -8.95 -3.96
N VAL A 23 3.12 -9.07 -3.01
CA VAL A 23 3.73 -7.91 -2.36
C VAL A 23 4.92 -7.40 -3.16
N ARG A 24 4.97 -6.10 -3.42
CA ARG A 24 6.08 -5.40 -4.09
C ARG A 24 6.64 -4.31 -3.19
N VAL A 25 7.94 -4.34 -2.94
CA VAL A 25 8.62 -3.32 -2.14
C VAL A 25 9.00 -2.15 -3.06
N LEU A 26 8.44 -0.97 -2.81
CA LEU A 26 8.68 0.24 -3.60
C LEU A 26 8.92 1.46 -2.71
N GLY A 27 9.70 2.42 -3.22
CA GLY A 27 9.91 3.71 -2.57
C GLY A 27 8.59 4.47 -2.38
N TRP A 28 8.49 5.24 -1.30
CA TRP A 28 7.24 5.96 -0.99
C TRP A 28 6.84 6.98 -2.05
N THR A 29 7.81 7.69 -2.60
CA THR A 29 7.60 8.73 -3.61
C THR A 29 7.12 8.18 -4.95
N GLU A 30 7.29 6.89 -5.19
CA GLU A 30 6.94 6.23 -6.46
C GLU A 30 5.54 5.62 -6.43
N VAL A 31 4.88 5.57 -5.26
CA VAL A 31 3.62 4.84 -5.07
C VAL A 31 2.50 5.37 -5.94
N TYR A 32 2.31 6.70 -6.00
CA TYR A 32 1.22 7.31 -6.78
C TYR A 32 1.30 6.89 -8.25
N GLU A 33 2.46 7.11 -8.87
CA GLU A 33 2.73 6.72 -10.26
C GLU A 33 2.64 5.20 -10.46
N SER A 34 3.09 4.42 -9.48
CA SER A 34 3.03 2.96 -9.55
C SER A 34 1.60 2.42 -9.53
N ILE A 35 0.70 3.04 -8.76
CA ILE A 35 -0.73 2.73 -8.77
C ILE A 35 -1.35 3.18 -10.10
N GLN A 36 -1.08 4.42 -10.52
CA GLN A 36 -1.61 4.97 -11.77
C GLN A 36 -1.26 4.13 -13.00
N ARG A 37 -0.04 3.57 -13.04
CA ARG A 37 0.47 2.74 -14.13
C ARG A 37 0.13 1.25 -13.98
N GLY A 38 -0.51 0.83 -12.89
CA GLY A 38 -0.85 -0.58 -12.62
C GLY A 38 0.36 -1.47 -12.29
N ILE A 39 1.49 -0.90 -11.86
CA ILE A 39 2.64 -1.65 -11.33
C ILE A 39 2.24 -2.30 -10.00
N VAL A 40 1.45 -1.59 -9.20
CA VAL A 40 0.74 -2.08 -8.00
C VAL A 40 -0.71 -1.63 -8.08
N GLU A 41 -1.58 -2.30 -7.32
CA GLU A 41 -3.02 -2.03 -7.27
C GLU A 41 -3.45 -1.45 -5.92
N ALA A 42 -2.63 -1.63 -4.87
CA ALA A 42 -2.93 -1.16 -3.52
C ALA A 42 -1.65 -0.71 -2.80
N VAL A 43 -1.82 0.03 -1.70
CA VAL A 43 -0.73 0.42 -0.78
C VAL A 43 -1.23 0.41 0.66
N ASN A 44 -0.40 -0.08 1.58
CA ASN A 44 -0.60 0.13 3.00
C ASN A 44 -0.02 1.48 3.43
N SER A 45 -0.82 2.27 4.14
CA SER A 45 -0.44 3.61 4.58
C SER A 45 -1.18 3.99 5.87
N PRO A 46 -0.54 4.72 6.79
CA PRO A 46 -1.23 5.61 7.74
C PRO A 46 -2.27 6.48 7.03
N ILE A 47 -3.44 6.69 7.64
CA ILE A 47 -4.54 7.44 6.99
C ILE A 47 -4.16 8.91 6.74
N ALA A 48 -3.40 9.52 7.64
CA ALA A 48 -2.92 10.89 7.49
C ALA A 48 -2.06 11.10 6.23
N LEU A 49 -1.38 10.05 5.76
CA LEU A 49 -0.53 10.14 4.57
C LEU A 49 -1.30 9.92 3.26
N VAL A 50 -2.50 9.33 3.31
CA VAL A 50 -3.34 9.10 2.12
C VAL A 50 -3.76 10.43 1.49
N GLU A 51 -4.14 11.41 2.31
CA GLU A 51 -4.50 12.75 1.85
C GLU A 51 -3.26 13.51 1.35
N ALA A 52 -2.16 13.50 2.12
CA ALA A 52 -0.92 14.19 1.78
C ALA A 52 -0.35 13.75 0.42
N MET A 53 -0.46 12.45 0.09
CA MET A 53 0.01 11.89 -1.18
C MET A 53 -1.06 11.84 -2.28
N LYS A 54 -2.29 12.26 -1.97
CA LYS A 54 -3.44 12.22 -2.89
C LYS A 54 -3.73 10.84 -3.48
N PHE A 55 -3.47 9.77 -2.72
CA PHE A 55 -3.71 8.41 -3.23
C PHE A 55 -5.17 8.14 -3.56
N TYR A 56 -6.10 8.88 -2.97
CA TYR A 56 -7.53 8.82 -3.29
C TYR A 56 -7.84 9.10 -4.78
N GLU A 57 -6.95 9.75 -5.52
CA GLU A 57 -7.12 10.00 -6.96
C GLU A 57 -6.89 8.75 -7.81
N VAL A 58 -6.02 7.84 -7.36
CA VAL A 58 -5.57 6.65 -8.11
C VAL A 58 -5.98 5.32 -7.46
N ALA A 59 -6.34 5.35 -6.17
CA ALA A 59 -6.85 4.24 -5.38
C ALA A 59 -8.08 4.72 -4.58
N PRO A 60 -9.30 4.68 -5.16
CA PRO A 60 -10.49 5.27 -4.55
C PRO A 60 -11.08 4.46 -3.38
N ASN A 61 -10.64 3.21 -3.19
CA ASN A 61 -11.15 2.32 -2.16
C ASN A 61 -10.22 2.34 -0.94
N ILE A 62 -10.79 2.57 0.25
CA ILE A 62 -10.06 2.58 1.54
C ILE A 62 -10.56 1.43 2.40
N VAL A 63 -9.62 0.65 2.95
CA VAL A 63 -9.91 -0.46 3.87
C VAL A 63 -9.15 -0.24 5.17
N ARG A 64 -9.83 -0.43 6.31
CA ARG A 64 -9.22 -0.34 7.64
C ARG A 64 -8.86 -1.72 8.15
N HIS A 65 -7.57 -1.97 8.41
CA HIS A 65 -7.06 -3.24 8.95
C HIS A 65 -6.11 -3.07 10.16
N ASN A 66 -6.02 -1.85 10.73
CA ASN A 66 -5.27 -1.54 11.96
C ASN A 66 -3.80 -2.03 11.98
N GLU A 67 -3.12 -2.03 10.82
CA GLU A 67 -1.69 -2.37 10.73
C GLU A 67 -0.80 -1.29 11.36
N TYR A 68 -1.13 -0.02 11.12
CA TYR A 68 -0.40 1.10 11.69
C TYR A 68 -1.12 1.61 12.94
N PRO A 69 -0.46 1.69 14.10
CA PRO A 69 -0.96 2.46 15.24
C PRO A 69 -1.11 3.93 14.81
N GLN A 70 -2.28 4.54 15.05
CA GLN A 70 -2.59 5.91 14.61
C GLN A 70 -2.87 6.89 15.76
N GLY A 71 -2.59 6.50 17.00
CA GLY A 71 -2.95 7.28 18.20
C GLY A 71 -4.39 7.09 18.62
#